data_AF-A0A1A7YDI6-F1
#
_entry.id   AF-A0A1A7YDI6-F1
#
_cell.length_a   1.000
_cell.length_b   1.000
_cell.length_c   1.000
_cell.angle_alpha   90.00
_cell.angle_beta   90.00
_cell.angle_gamma   90.00
#
_symmetry.space_group_name_H-M   'P 1'
#
loop_
_entity.id
_entity.type
_entity.pdbx_description
1 polymer ?
#
loop_
_entity_poly.entity_id
_entity_poly.type
_entity_poly.pdbx_seq_one_letter_code
_entity_poly.pdbx_strand_id
1 'polypeptide(L)'
;ILNREQQSQYNVLIIAKDAGEPCLSSEKVIPIVVSDVNDNSPEFTQNPYTFYITENNTPGERIFSVTAQDQDEGSNALISYFIMRDREGANMLTSFLNVNSETGDIVA
;
A
#
# COMPACT_ATOMS: atom_id res chain seq x y z
N ILE A 1 -19.42 11.24 2.91
CA ILE A 1 -18.64 9.98 2.96
C ILE A 1 -17.22 10.40 3.30
N LEU A 2 -16.58 9.75 4.28
CA LEU A 2 -15.17 10.02 4.66
C LEU A 2 -14.26 9.13 3.81
N ASN A 3 -13.12 9.66 3.36
CA ASN A 3 -12.08 8.92 2.63
C ASN A 3 -10.74 9.36 3.23
N ARG A 4 -10.01 8.44 3.86
CA ARG A 4 -8.77 8.74 4.58
C ARG A 4 -7.63 9.04 3.60
N GLU A 5 -7.57 8.30 2.50
CA GLU A 5 -6.58 8.40 1.43
C GLU A 5 -6.60 9.79 0.77
N GLN A 6 -7.78 10.43 0.76
CA GLN A 6 -7.95 11.82 0.33
C GLN A 6 -7.68 12.82 1.45
N GLN A 7 -8.18 12.55 2.67
CA GLN A 7 -8.03 13.44 3.81
C GLN A 7 -8.09 12.68 5.14
N SER A 8 -6.94 12.57 5.81
CA SER A 8 -6.79 11.84 7.08
C SER A 8 -7.17 12.66 8.33
N GLN A 9 -7.25 13.99 8.22
CA GLN A 9 -7.56 14.86 9.35
C GLN A 9 -8.47 16.04 8.96
N TYR A 10 -9.40 16.38 9.86
CA TYR A 10 -10.23 17.58 9.78
C TYR A 10 -10.05 18.41 11.05
N ASN A 11 -10.07 19.74 10.91
CA ASN A 11 -10.08 20.66 12.06
C ASN A 11 -11.42 21.39 12.09
N VAL A 12 -12.23 21.10 13.10
CA VAL A 12 -13.56 21.70 13.26
C VAL A 12 -13.49 22.84 14.26
N LEU A 13 -13.81 24.06 13.83
CA LEU A 13 -13.94 25.23 14.69
C LEU A 13 -15.34 25.27 15.31
N ILE A 14 -15.40 25.20 16.63
CA ILE A 14 -16.63 25.39 17.40
C ILE A 14 -16.60 26.79 18.00
N ILE A 15 -17.67 27.55 17.76
CA ILE A 15 -17.85 28.89 18.31
C ILE A 15 -19.06 28.85 19.25
N ALA A 16 -18.83 29.11 20.53
CA ALA A 16 -19.89 29.33 21.51
C ALA A 16 -20.12 30.84 21.65
N LYS A 17 -21.36 31.30 21.54
CA LYS A 17 -21.75 32.71 21.73
C LYS A 17 -22.79 32.80 22.83
N ASP A 18 -22.67 33.79 23.69
CA ASP A 18 -23.73 34.13 24.64
C ASP A 18 -24.79 35.05 24.01
N ALA A 19 -25.86 35.33 24.75
CA ALA A 19 -26.94 36.22 24.34
C ALA A 19 -26.83 37.61 24.97
N GLY A 20 -25.63 38.02 25.40
CA GLY A 20 -25.40 39.32 26.03
C GLY A 20 -25.40 40.48 25.03
N GLU A 21 -25.51 41.71 25.56
CA GLU A 21 -25.23 42.95 24.83
C GLU A 21 -24.14 43.74 25.57
N PRO A 22 -22.89 43.78 25.07
CA PRO A 22 -22.39 43.11 23.86
C PRO A 22 -22.21 41.60 24.03
N CYS A 23 -22.36 40.82 22.96
CA CYS A 23 -22.21 39.36 23.01
C CYS A 23 -20.73 38.98 23.20
N LEU A 24 -20.47 37.98 24.03
CA LEU A 24 -19.17 37.33 24.14
C LEU A 24 -19.15 36.03 23.35
N SER A 25 -17.98 35.68 22.82
CA SER A 25 -17.77 34.43 22.09
C SER A 25 -16.49 33.73 22.54
N SER A 26 -16.53 32.40 22.54
CA SER A 26 -15.37 31.54 22.74
C SER A 26 -15.23 30.58 21.57
N GLU A 27 -13.99 30.31 21.16
CA GLU A 27 -13.68 29.45 20.03
C GLU A 27 -12.80 28.29 20.46
N LYS A 28 -13.07 27.10 19.91
CA LYS A 28 -12.24 25.91 20.13
C LYS A 28 -12.13 25.10 18.84
N VAL A 29 -10.90 24.74 18.48
CA VAL A 29 -10.63 23.80 17.38
C VAL A 29 -10.59 22.38 17.93
N ILE A 30 -11.35 21.48 17.30
CA ILE A 30 -11.32 20.04 17.57
C ILE A 30 -10.69 19.32 16.36
N PRO A 31 -9.53 18.65 16.52
CA PRO A 31 -8.98 17.79 15.48
C PRO A 31 -9.75 16.47 15.44
N ILE A 32 -10.19 16.08 14.25
CA ILE A 32 -10.80 14.79 13.96
C ILE A 32 -9.83 14.01 13.09
N VAL A 33 -9.41 12.83 13.57
CA VAL A 33 -8.55 11.90 12.82
C VAL A 33 -9.42 10.79 12.24
N VAL A 34 -9.28 10.55 10.94
CA VAL A 34 -9.97 9.46 10.25
C VAL A 34 -9.15 8.19 10.41
N SER A 35 -9.78 7.13 10.93
CA SER A 35 -9.16 5.81 11.01
C SER A 35 -9.12 5.15 9.63
N ASP A 36 -8.02 4.48 9.34
CA ASP A 36 -7.83 3.68 8.13
C ASP A 36 -8.69 2.41 8.10
N VAL A 37 -9.04 1.98 6.88
CA VAL A 37 -9.73 0.72 6.59
C VAL A 37 -9.01 0.10 5.40
N ASN A 38 -8.83 -1.22 5.40
CA ASN A 38 -8.23 -1.93 4.27
C ASN A 38 -9.21 -1.99 3.09
N ASP A 39 -9.23 -0.93 2.27
CA ASP A 39 -10.13 -0.80 1.11
C ASP A 39 -9.39 -0.57 -0.22
N ASN A 40 -8.06 -0.47 -0.18
CA ASN A 40 -7.22 -0.51 -1.36
C ASN A 40 -6.55 -1.88 -1.48
N SER A 41 -6.21 -2.26 -2.71
CA SER A 41 -5.49 -3.50 -2.99
C SER A 41 -4.11 -3.16 -3.52
N PRO A 42 -3.07 -3.97 -3.24
CA PRO A 42 -1.73 -3.70 -3.74
C PRO A 42 -1.70 -3.67 -5.27
N GLU A 43 -1.19 -2.57 -5.83
CA GLU A 43 -1.03 -2.38 -7.27
C GLU A 43 0.44 -2.46 -7.68
N PHE A 44 0.74 -3.34 -8.63
CA PHE A 44 2.08 -3.42 -9.22
C PHE A 44 2.43 -2.16 -10.00
N THR A 45 3.67 -1.70 -9.86
CA THR A 45 4.17 -0.50 -10.57
C THR A 45 4.29 -0.68 -12.08
N GLN A 46 4.31 -1.93 -12.57
CA GLN A 46 4.32 -2.25 -14.00
C GLN A 46 3.42 -3.45 -14.28
N ASN A 47 2.77 -3.42 -15.45
CA ASN A 47 2.02 -4.56 -15.97
C ASN A 47 2.07 -4.56 -17.52
N PRO A 48 2.78 -5.51 -18.17
CA PRO A 48 3.53 -6.63 -17.58
C PRO A 48 4.95 -6.25 -17.14
N TYR A 49 5.52 -7.01 -16.19
CA TYR A 49 6.97 -7.03 -15.99
C TYR A 49 7.64 -7.93 -17.03
N THR A 50 8.69 -7.43 -17.66
CA THR A 50 9.53 -8.21 -18.60
C THR A 50 10.99 -8.07 -18.19
N PHE A 51 11.67 -9.20 -18.01
CA PHE A 51 13.09 -9.25 -17.67
C PHE A 51 13.76 -10.43 -18.39
N TYR A 52 15.08 -10.38 -18.52
CA TYR A 52 15.88 -11.37 -19.22
C TYR A 52 16.85 -12.02 -18.23
N ILE A 53 17.04 -13.33 -18.37
CA ILE A 53 17.93 -14.11 -17.49
C ILE A 53 19.03 -14.72 -18.36
N THR A 54 20.27 -14.65 -17.91
CA THR A 54 21.39 -15.34 -18.55
C THR A 54 21.43 -16.79 -18.09
N GLU A 55 21.55 -17.73 -19.02
CA GLU A 55 21.54 -19.18 -18.71
C GLU A 55 22.67 -19.63 -17.76
N ASN A 56 23.78 -18.89 -17.71
CA ASN A 56 24.93 -19.17 -16.83
C ASN A 56 24.93 -18.28 -15.56
N ASN A 57 23.77 -17.89 -15.04
CA ASN A 57 23.69 -17.11 -13.80
C ASN A 57 24.16 -17.92 -12.60
N THR A 58 24.61 -17.23 -11.55
CA THR A 58 24.98 -17.92 -10.31
C THR A 58 23.70 -18.36 -9.58
N PRO A 59 23.63 -19.59 -9.05
CA PRO A 59 22.46 -20.03 -8.28
C PRO A 59 22.22 -19.11 -7.07
N GLY A 60 20.98 -18.64 -6.92
CA GLY A 60 20.58 -17.72 -5.87
C GLY A 60 20.92 -16.26 -6.14
N GLU A 61 21.39 -15.92 -7.34
CA GLU A 61 21.61 -14.54 -7.76
C GLU A 61 20.29 -13.77 -7.88
N ARG A 62 20.28 -12.51 -7.46
CA ARG A 62 19.14 -11.62 -7.66
C ARG A 62 19.07 -11.21 -9.12
N ILE A 63 18.00 -11.60 -9.79
CA ILE A 63 17.81 -11.42 -11.23
C ILE A 63 16.91 -10.21 -11.50
N PHE A 64 15.88 -10.02 -10.69
CA PHE A 64 14.93 -8.94 -10.86
C PHE A 64 14.25 -8.59 -9.54
N SER A 65 13.47 -7.52 -9.52
CA SER A 65 12.66 -7.14 -8.37
C SER A 65 11.34 -6.53 -8.86
N VAL A 66 10.24 -6.97 -8.26
CA VAL A 66 8.92 -6.41 -8.49
C VAL A 66 8.54 -5.51 -7.33
N THR A 67 7.71 -4.51 -7.59
CA THR A 67 7.27 -3.57 -6.56
C THR A 67 5.80 -3.28 -6.76
N ALA A 68 5.02 -3.46 -5.69
CA ALA A 68 3.65 -3.01 -5.60
C ALA A 68 3.50 -1.90 -4.56
N GLN A 69 2.42 -1.13 -4.65
CA GLN A 69 2.07 -0.06 -3.74
C GLN A 69 0.63 -0.22 -3.30
N ASP A 70 0.36 0.07 -2.03
CA ASP A 70 -0.96 0.09 -1.44
C ASP A 70 -1.16 1.46 -0.78
N GLN A 71 -2.34 2.06 -0.94
CA GLN A 71 -2.62 3.42 -0.48
C GLN A 71 -3.09 3.47 0.98
N ASP A 72 -3.37 2.33 1.58
CA ASP A 72 -3.80 2.20 2.98
C ASP A 72 -2.68 2.55 3.97
N GLU A 73 -2.94 2.43 5.28
CA GLU A 73 -1.97 2.76 6.33
C GLU A 73 -1.48 1.56 7.14
N GLY A 74 -0.21 1.61 7.53
CA GLY A 74 0.37 0.67 8.49
C GLY A 74 0.22 -0.77 8.03
N SER A 75 -0.49 -1.59 8.82
CA SER A 75 -0.69 -3.00 8.51
C SER A 75 -1.54 -3.26 7.26
N ASN A 76 -2.41 -2.31 6.90
CA ASN A 76 -3.27 -2.47 5.73
C ASN A 76 -2.49 -2.29 4.43
N ALA A 77 -1.42 -1.49 4.45
CA ALA A 77 -0.49 -1.33 3.34
C ALA A 77 0.70 -2.33 3.37
N LEU A 78 0.70 -3.34 4.24
CA LEU A 78 1.75 -4.37 4.23
C LEU A 78 1.54 -5.36 3.08
N ILE A 79 2.50 -5.37 2.16
CA ILE A 79 2.45 -6.19 0.95
C ILE A 79 3.26 -7.47 1.15
N SER A 80 2.74 -8.58 0.61
CA SER A 80 3.50 -9.82 0.48
C SER A 80 3.47 -10.37 -0.94
N TYR A 81 4.62 -10.87 -1.42
CA TYR A 81 4.79 -11.35 -2.79
C TYR A 81 4.81 -12.88 -2.86
N PHE A 82 4.19 -13.44 -3.90
CA PHE A 82 4.28 -14.86 -4.23
C PHE A 82 4.18 -15.09 -5.74
N ILE A 83 4.79 -16.17 -6.22
CA ILE A 83 4.68 -16.59 -7.62
C ILE A 83 3.52 -17.60 -7.71
N MET A 84 2.50 -17.26 -8.51
CA MET A 84 1.46 -18.22 -8.86
C MET A 84 2.06 -19.33 -9.74
N ARG A 85 1.94 -20.58 -9.28
CA ARG A 85 2.42 -21.76 -10.01
C ARG A 85 1.22 -22.55 -10.50
N ASP A 86 1.08 -22.68 -11.81
CA ASP A 86 0.05 -23.54 -12.39
C ASP A 86 0.37 -25.01 -12.15
N ARG A 87 -0.65 -25.77 -11.72
CA ARG A 87 -0.55 -27.22 -11.51
C ARG A 87 -0.52 -28.01 -12.82
N GLU A 88 -0.90 -27.41 -13.94
CA GLU A 88 -1.02 -28.06 -15.24
C GLU A 88 0.13 -27.71 -16.18
N GLY A 89 1.35 -28.16 -15.88
CA GLY A 89 2.44 -28.38 -16.85
C GLY A 89 2.93 -27.21 -17.75
N ALA A 90 2.30 -26.04 -17.73
CA ALA A 90 2.44 -25.03 -18.77
C ALA A 90 3.58 -24.04 -18.49
N ASN A 91 4.15 -24.01 -17.28
CA ASN A 91 5.26 -23.11 -16.99
C ASN A 91 6.24 -23.66 -15.94
N MET A 92 6.97 -24.74 -16.30
CA MET A 92 8.07 -25.30 -15.50
C MET A 92 9.17 -24.27 -15.18
N LEU A 93 9.25 -23.13 -15.89
CA LEU A 93 10.22 -22.07 -15.57
C LEU A 93 9.97 -21.45 -14.20
N THR A 94 8.71 -21.37 -13.75
CA THR A 94 8.34 -20.81 -12.44
C THR A 94 8.77 -21.67 -11.25
N SER A 95 9.19 -22.93 -11.46
CA SER A 95 9.72 -23.77 -10.38
C SER A 95 11.16 -23.45 -10.02
N PHE A 96 11.91 -22.84 -10.94
CA PHE A 96 13.30 -22.42 -10.70
C PHE A 96 13.38 -21.01 -10.10
N LEU A 97 12.29 -20.25 -10.17
CA LEU A 97 12.23 -18.91 -9.60
C LEU A 97 11.70 -18.95 -8.16
N ASN A 98 12.35 -18.17 -7.30
CA ASN A 98 11.88 -17.84 -5.98
C ASN A 98 11.70 -16.33 -5.87
N VAL A 99 10.68 -15.90 -5.13
CA VAL A 99 10.46 -14.50 -4.79
C VAL A 99 10.59 -14.33 -3.28
N ASN A 100 11.30 -13.29 -2.85
CA ASN A 100 11.27 -12.86 -1.46
C ASN A 100 9.91 -12.22 -1.17
N SER A 101 9.20 -12.75 -0.18
CA SER A 101 7.83 -12.31 0.14
C SER A 101 7.76 -10.88 0.68
N GLU A 102 8.85 -10.33 1.22
CA GLU A 102 8.89 -8.98 1.78
C GLU A 102 9.45 -7.95 0.78
N THR A 103 10.47 -8.32 0.02
CA THR A 103 11.18 -7.38 -0.86
C THR A 103 10.73 -7.42 -2.32
N GLY A 104 10.05 -8.48 -2.75
CA GLY A 104 9.70 -8.69 -4.16
C GLY A 104 10.89 -9.09 -5.02
N ASP A 105 12.05 -9.39 -4.43
CA ASP A 105 13.24 -9.83 -5.15
C ASP A 105 13.08 -11.23 -5.71
N ILE A 106 13.36 -11.37 -7.00
CA ILE A 106 13.31 -12.64 -7.71
C ILE A 106 14.73 -13.18 -7.87
N VAL A 107 14.93 -14.41 -7.44
CA VAL A 107 16.18 -15.17 -7.54
C VAL A 107 15.94 -16.48 -8.29
N ALA A 108 16.96 -17.00 -8.99
CA ALA A 108 16.95 -18.30 -9.65
C ALA A 108 18.24 -19.09 -9.36
#